data_AF-R7ZHR7-F1
#
_entry.id   AF-R7ZHR7-F1
#
_cell.length_a   1.000
_cell.length_b   1.000
_cell.length_c   1.000
_cell.angle_alpha   90.00
_cell.angle_beta   90.00
_cell.angle_gamma   90.00
#
_symmetry.space_group_name_H-M   'P 1'
#
loop_
_entity.id
_entity.type
_entity.pdbx_description
1 polymer ?
#
loop_
_entity_poly.entity_id
_entity_poly.type
_entity_poly.pdbx_seq_one_letter_code
_entity_poly.pdbx_strand_id
1 'polypeptide(L)'
;MKHVKGRLDESILVCVYYGLNGERLIRRGHKMATMLDCPLYILSVDSQPLDAFDVEKSSYIDQWKDLSEELEVEKFILLDNEKRPIQKVIAEVAKNYSISQIIVGQSAQSRWEEITKGSFLNVLLKEVPFVDFHIVAVQRPTEDDANDTYEKGVRAYLIKENDDFKVAFTCPKYVSIEGIFFKEIGTDFDNGIFKFTYNDKMHEVHISEGFVIDKGNLPAEFLSPLRQ
;
A
#
# COMPACT_ATOMS: atom_id res chain seq x y z
N MET A 1 -11.59 -24.18 -17.09
CA MET A 1 -10.88 -25.46 -16.86
C MET A 1 -9.76 -25.15 -15.89
N LYS A 2 -9.61 -25.89 -14.78
CA LYS A 2 -8.51 -25.65 -13.83
C LYS A 2 -7.18 -25.93 -14.51
N HIS A 3 -6.26 -24.97 -14.52
CA HIS A 3 -4.91 -25.12 -15.00
C HIS A 3 -4.15 -26.13 -14.13
N VAL A 4 -4.16 -27.41 -14.50
CA VAL A 4 -3.32 -28.42 -13.86
C VAL A 4 -1.91 -28.28 -14.45
N LYS A 5 -1.10 -27.44 -13.82
CA LYS A 5 0.28 -27.12 -14.23
C LYS A 5 1.28 -28.17 -13.75
N GLY A 6 2.32 -28.39 -14.56
CA GLY A 6 3.13 -29.62 -14.60
C GLY A 6 4.34 -29.67 -13.67
N ARG A 7 4.46 -28.80 -12.67
CA ARG A 7 5.46 -28.90 -11.60
C ARG A 7 4.79 -28.87 -10.23
N LEU A 8 4.58 -30.06 -9.67
CA LEU A 8 3.89 -30.30 -8.40
C LEU A 8 4.64 -29.78 -7.16
N ASP A 9 5.88 -29.27 -7.30
CA ASP A 9 6.72 -28.91 -6.16
C ASP A 9 6.74 -27.41 -5.83
N GLU A 10 6.23 -26.55 -6.74
CA GLU A 10 6.28 -25.10 -6.54
C GLU A 10 4.89 -24.51 -6.38
N SER A 11 4.73 -23.52 -5.51
CA SER A 11 3.56 -22.67 -5.45
C SER A 11 3.89 -21.33 -4.80
N ILE A 12 3.34 -20.25 -5.37
CA ILE A 12 3.68 -18.88 -4.97
C ILE A 12 2.52 -18.25 -4.20
N LEU A 13 2.81 -17.63 -3.07
CA LEU A 13 1.90 -16.77 -2.32
C LEU A 13 2.34 -15.31 -2.43
N VAL A 14 1.45 -14.43 -2.86
CA VAL A 14 1.67 -12.98 -2.85
C VAL A 14 0.91 -12.38 -1.67
N CYS A 15 1.64 -11.77 -0.74
CA CYS A 15 1.04 -11.06 0.38
C CYS A 15 0.82 -9.59 0.00
N VAL A 16 -0.44 -9.18 -0.10
CA VAL A 16 -0.85 -7.80 -0.43
C VAL A 16 -1.52 -7.12 0.76
N TYR A 17 -1.29 -5.81 0.86
CA TYR A 17 -1.83 -4.94 1.90
C TYR A 17 -2.20 -3.59 1.27
N TYR A 18 -3.17 -2.89 1.84
CA TYR A 18 -3.83 -1.73 1.21
C TYR A 18 -2.84 -0.73 0.58
N GLY A 19 -3.24 -0.19 -0.58
CA GLY A 19 -2.48 0.79 -1.35
C GLY A 19 -2.05 0.31 -2.74
N LEU A 20 -1.55 1.28 -3.54
CA LEU A 20 -1.24 1.16 -4.97
C LEU A 20 -0.18 0.09 -5.34
N ASN A 21 0.48 -0.52 -4.36
CA ASN A 21 1.52 -1.51 -4.58
C ASN A 21 1.00 -2.94 -4.77
N GLY A 22 -0.25 -3.22 -4.38
CA GLY A 22 -0.82 -4.56 -4.45
C GLY A 22 -0.85 -5.12 -5.86
N GLU A 23 -1.30 -4.33 -6.85
CA GLU A 23 -1.33 -4.74 -8.25
C GLU A 23 0.06 -5.12 -8.78
N ARG A 24 1.08 -4.29 -8.50
CA ARG A 24 2.46 -4.55 -8.92
C ARG A 24 2.98 -5.87 -8.34
N LEU A 25 2.70 -6.15 -7.07
CA LEU A 25 3.08 -7.40 -6.43
C LEU A 25 2.37 -8.60 -7.08
N ILE A 26 1.06 -8.48 -7.33
CA ILE A 26 0.25 -9.52 -7.96
C ILE A 26 0.78 -9.83 -9.36
N ARG A 27 0.97 -8.80 -10.21
CA ARG A 27 1.50 -8.98 -11.57
C ARG A 27 2.91 -9.57 -11.56
N ARG A 28 3.75 -9.16 -10.59
CA ARG A 28 5.10 -9.73 -10.43
C ARG A 28 5.03 -11.22 -10.06
N GLY A 29 4.17 -11.58 -9.10
CA GLY A 29 3.96 -12.97 -8.71
C GLY A 29 3.38 -13.82 -9.82
N HIS A 30 2.41 -13.30 -10.57
CA HIS A 30 1.85 -14.00 -11.72
C HIS A 30 2.90 -14.27 -12.81
N LYS A 31 3.76 -13.29 -13.11
CA LYS A 31 4.89 -13.49 -14.03
C LYS A 31 5.79 -14.64 -13.58
N MET A 32 6.12 -14.71 -12.29
CA MET A 32 6.96 -15.77 -11.73
C MET A 32 6.25 -17.13 -11.75
N ALA A 33 4.98 -17.19 -11.35
CA ALA A 33 4.18 -18.42 -11.36
C ALA A 33 3.96 -18.95 -12.79
N THR A 34 3.86 -18.06 -13.76
CA THR A 34 3.80 -18.43 -15.18
C THR A 34 5.13 -19.00 -15.66
N MET A 35 6.26 -18.39 -15.31
CA MET A 35 7.59 -18.89 -15.68
C MET A 35 7.91 -20.25 -15.05
N LEU A 36 7.46 -20.49 -13.82
CA LEU A 36 7.69 -21.75 -13.10
C LEU A 36 6.66 -22.83 -13.45
N ASP A 37 5.60 -22.47 -14.18
CA ASP A 37 4.42 -23.31 -14.40
C ASP A 37 3.87 -23.86 -13.08
N CYS A 38 3.51 -22.94 -12.16
CA CYS A 38 2.98 -23.27 -10.84
C CYS A 38 1.73 -22.43 -10.47
N PRO A 39 0.95 -22.84 -9.46
CA PRO A 39 -0.20 -22.07 -8.98
C PRO A 39 0.23 -20.79 -8.23
N LEU A 40 -0.60 -19.76 -8.37
CA LEU A 40 -0.47 -18.50 -7.66
C LEU A 40 -1.62 -18.35 -6.65
N TYR A 41 -1.28 -17.91 -5.46
CA TYR A 41 -2.21 -17.55 -4.40
C TYR A 41 -1.98 -16.09 -4.03
N ILE A 42 -3.06 -15.38 -3.70
CA ILE A 42 -2.99 -14.01 -3.17
C ILE A 42 -3.58 -14.02 -1.77
N LEU A 43 -2.90 -13.37 -0.83
CA LEU A 43 -3.35 -13.23 0.55
C LEU A 43 -3.43 -11.76 0.94
N SER A 44 -4.59 -11.36 1.45
CA SER A 44 -4.79 -10.12 2.17
C SER A 44 -5.31 -10.43 3.58
N VAL A 45 -4.65 -9.88 4.59
CA VAL A 45 -5.01 -10.07 6.00
C VAL A 45 -5.31 -8.72 6.62
N ASP A 46 -6.44 -8.63 7.30
CA ASP A 46 -6.83 -7.44 8.02
C ASP A 46 -7.35 -7.73 9.43
N SER A 47 -7.05 -6.81 10.34
CA SER A 47 -7.47 -6.91 11.75
C SER A 47 -8.88 -6.38 12.00
N GLN A 48 -9.43 -5.58 11.08
CA GLN A 48 -10.79 -5.09 11.09
C GLN A 48 -11.69 -6.02 10.27
N PRO A 49 -12.98 -6.12 10.61
CA PRO A 49 -13.95 -6.80 9.75
C PRO A 49 -14.17 -6.01 8.45
N LEU A 50 -14.53 -6.71 7.37
CA LEU A 50 -14.80 -6.12 6.05
C LEU A 50 -15.81 -4.96 6.12
N ASP A 51 -16.85 -5.10 6.93
CA ASP A 51 -17.91 -4.09 7.11
C ASP A 51 -17.42 -2.79 7.76
N ALA A 52 -16.22 -2.80 8.35
CA ALA A 52 -15.58 -1.63 8.96
C ALA A 52 -14.50 -1.02 8.06
N PHE A 53 -14.32 -1.52 6.83
CA PHE A 53 -13.36 -0.94 5.90
C PHE A 53 -13.88 0.38 5.35
N ASP A 54 -12.95 1.33 5.19
CA ASP A 54 -13.26 2.55 4.44
C ASP A 54 -13.44 2.24 2.94
N VAL A 55 -13.92 3.25 2.22
CA VAL A 55 -14.24 3.15 0.79
C VAL A 55 -12.97 2.85 -0.03
N GLU A 56 -11.84 3.46 0.32
CA GLU A 56 -10.57 3.29 -0.41
C GLU A 56 -10.05 1.86 -0.29
N LYS A 57 -10.04 1.32 0.93
CA LYS A 57 -9.59 -0.05 1.20
C LYS A 57 -10.47 -1.09 0.52
N SER A 58 -11.79 -0.85 0.52
CA SER A 58 -12.74 -1.69 -0.20
C SER A 58 -12.47 -1.67 -1.71
N SER A 59 -12.22 -0.47 -2.28
CA SER A 59 -11.83 -0.30 -3.69
C SER A 59 -10.59 -1.12 -4.05
N TYR A 60 -9.51 -1.06 -3.24
CA TYR A 60 -8.31 -1.84 -3.50
C TYR A 60 -8.56 -3.36 -3.50
N ILE A 61 -9.34 -3.85 -2.55
CA ILE A 61 -9.66 -5.28 -2.45
C ILE A 61 -10.42 -5.74 -3.68
N ASP A 62 -11.40 -4.96 -4.13
CA ASP A 62 -12.20 -5.30 -5.31
C ASP A 62 -11.36 -5.25 -6.59
N GLN A 63 -10.50 -4.23 -6.75
CA GLN A 63 -9.53 -4.17 -7.85
C GLN A 63 -8.60 -5.40 -7.88
N TRP A 64 -8.14 -5.89 -6.72
CA TRP A 64 -7.29 -7.08 -6.68
C TRP A 64 -8.05 -8.38 -6.92
N LYS A 65 -9.33 -8.46 -6.54
CA LYS A 65 -10.18 -9.60 -6.90
C LYS A 65 -10.37 -9.65 -8.41
N ASP A 66 -10.74 -8.53 -9.04
CA ASP A 66 -10.91 -8.43 -10.49
C ASP A 66 -9.61 -8.83 -11.21
N LEU A 67 -8.47 -8.32 -10.74
CA LEU A 67 -7.16 -8.69 -11.26
C LEU A 67 -6.84 -10.18 -11.05
N SER A 68 -7.23 -10.75 -9.91
CA SER A 68 -7.00 -12.17 -9.65
C SER A 68 -7.81 -13.08 -10.57
N GLU A 69 -9.01 -12.65 -10.96
CA GLU A 69 -9.84 -13.34 -11.94
C GLU A 69 -9.24 -13.20 -13.35
N GLU A 70 -8.82 -11.99 -13.74
CA GLU A 70 -8.16 -11.72 -15.02
C GLU A 70 -6.91 -12.58 -15.22
N LEU A 71 -6.10 -12.75 -14.17
CA LEU A 71 -4.85 -13.50 -14.22
C LEU A 71 -5.01 -14.99 -13.92
N GLU A 72 -6.25 -15.47 -13.78
CA GLU A 72 -6.58 -16.86 -13.48
C GLU A 72 -5.81 -17.42 -12.27
N VAL A 73 -5.74 -16.63 -11.20
CA VAL A 73 -5.08 -16.98 -9.94
C VAL A 73 -5.84 -18.15 -9.28
N GLU A 74 -5.12 -19.10 -8.68
CA GLU A 74 -5.74 -20.30 -8.08
C GLU A 74 -6.70 -19.92 -6.95
N LYS A 75 -6.30 -18.95 -6.11
CA LYS A 75 -7.17 -18.42 -5.05
C LYS A 75 -6.76 -17.02 -4.57
N PHE A 76 -7.76 -16.16 -4.42
CA PHE A 76 -7.68 -14.95 -3.61
C PHE A 76 -8.19 -15.23 -2.19
N ILE A 77 -7.36 -15.01 -1.19
CA ILE A 77 -7.63 -15.30 0.21
C ILE A 77 -7.70 -13.97 0.96
N LEU A 78 -8.92 -13.59 1.34
CA LEU A 78 -9.17 -12.46 2.22
C LEU A 78 -9.49 -12.98 3.63
N LEU A 79 -8.65 -12.63 4.59
CA LEU A 79 -8.87 -12.92 6.01
C LEU A 79 -9.09 -11.59 6.74
N ASP A 80 -10.33 -11.34 7.14
CA ASP A 80 -10.71 -10.15 7.90
C ASP A 80 -10.91 -10.49 9.39
N ASN A 81 -11.06 -9.45 10.21
CA ASN A 81 -11.22 -9.56 11.67
C ASN A 81 -10.15 -10.44 12.35
N GLU A 82 -8.96 -10.54 11.76
CA GLU A 82 -7.90 -11.43 12.22
C GLU A 82 -7.08 -10.74 13.33
N LYS A 83 -7.17 -11.27 14.55
CA LYS A 83 -6.48 -10.70 15.72
C LYS A 83 -5.12 -11.32 15.97
N ARG A 84 -4.82 -12.46 15.32
CA ARG A 84 -3.54 -13.13 15.48
C ARG A 84 -2.44 -12.32 14.78
N PRO A 85 -1.18 -12.44 15.23
CA PRO A 85 -0.05 -11.86 14.51
C PRO A 85 -0.03 -12.35 13.07
N ILE A 86 0.01 -11.42 12.12
CA ILE A 86 -0.06 -11.72 10.68
C ILE A 86 0.98 -12.75 10.23
N GLN A 87 2.16 -12.81 10.87
CA GLN A 87 3.19 -13.80 10.53
C GLN A 87 2.70 -15.23 10.78
N LYS A 88 1.92 -15.45 11.84
CA LYS A 88 1.31 -16.75 12.13
C LYS A 88 0.23 -17.10 11.13
N VAL A 89 -0.54 -16.09 10.70
CA VAL A 89 -1.58 -16.24 9.69
C VAL A 89 -0.96 -16.61 8.34
N ILE A 90 0.08 -15.89 7.91
CA ILE A 90 0.85 -16.21 6.71
C ILE A 90 1.45 -17.61 6.82
N ALA A 91 2.03 -17.98 7.97
CA ALA A 91 2.58 -19.32 8.20
C ALA A 91 1.54 -20.43 8.08
N GLU A 92 0.34 -20.20 8.61
CA GLU A 92 -0.78 -21.14 8.49
C GLU A 92 -1.23 -21.28 7.03
N VAL A 93 -1.45 -20.17 6.33
CA VAL A 93 -1.81 -20.18 4.91
C VAL A 93 -0.73 -20.88 4.09
N ALA A 94 0.55 -20.57 4.35
CA ALA A 94 1.67 -21.20 3.65
C ALA A 94 1.66 -22.73 3.79
N LYS A 95 1.39 -23.25 5.00
CA LYS A 95 1.27 -24.69 5.23
C LYS A 95 0.05 -25.29 4.55
N ASN A 96 -1.10 -24.65 4.67
CA ASN A 96 -2.38 -25.16 4.18
C ASN A 96 -2.41 -25.29 2.64
N TYR A 97 -1.70 -24.42 1.93
CA TYR A 97 -1.62 -24.43 0.48
C TYR A 97 -0.28 -24.91 -0.07
N SER A 98 0.58 -25.50 0.79
CA SER A 98 1.90 -26.01 0.41
C SER A 98 2.76 -25.00 -0.36
N ILE A 99 2.72 -23.74 0.10
CA ILE A 99 3.46 -22.62 -0.47
C ILE A 99 4.96 -22.91 -0.35
N SER A 100 5.68 -22.80 -1.47
CA SER A 100 7.14 -22.93 -1.53
C SER A 100 7.83 -21.57 -1.59
N GLN A 101 7.12 -20.53 -2.06
CA GLN A 101 7.66 -19.18 -2.25
C GLN A 101 6.66 -18.11 -1.82
N ILE A 102 7.11 -17.12 -1.04
CA ILE A 102 6.33 -15.95 -0.63
C ILE A 102 6.89 -14.68 -1.25
N ILE A 103 6.02 -13.88 -1.84
CA ILE A 103 6.33 -12.54 -2.35
C ILE A 103 5.76 -11.50 -1.40
N VAL A 104 6.63 -10.58 -0.96
CA VAL A 104 6.29 -9.42 -0.12
C VAL A 104 6.87 -8.14 -0.72
N GLY A 105 6.19 -7.02 -0.52
CA GLY A 105 6.75 -5.71 -0.87
C GLY A 105 7.81 -5.23 0.12
N GLN A 106 8.87 -4.58 -0.36
CA GLN A 106 9.88 -3.95 0.49
C GLN A 106 9.28 -2.91 1.45
N SER A 107 8.33 -2.08 0.98
CA SER A 107 7.63 -1.12 1.83
C SER A 107 6.74 -1.78 2.88
N ALA A 108 6.36 -3.04 2.67
CA ALA A 108 5.62 -3.82 3.65
C ALA A 108 6.51 -4.09 4.87
N GLN A 109 7.82 -4.33 4.70
CA GLN A 109 8.73 -4.51 5.83
C GLN A 109 8.68 -3.33 6.81
N SER A 110 8.77 -2.10 6.32
CA SER A 110 8.71 -0.89 7.18
C SER A 110 7.32 -0.65 7.77
N ARG A 111 6.24 -0.82 6.99
CA ARG A 111 4.85 -0.67 7.51
C ARG A 111 4.50 -1.72 8.56
N TRP A 112 4.93 -2.96 8.37
CA TRP A 112 4.71 -4.03 9.35
C TRP A 112 5.66 -3.91 10.57
N GLU A 113 6.84 -3.34 10.38
CA GLU A 113 7.77 -2.95 11.46
C GLU A 113 7.24 -1.77 12.29
N GLU A 114 6.46 -0.86 11.73
CA GLU A 114 5.78 0.18 12.52
C GLU A 114 4.66 -0.40 13.40
N ILE A 115 4.02 -1.48 12.93
CA ILE A 115 2.94 -2.19 13.64
C ILE A 115 3.49 -3.17 14.70
N THR A 116 4.73 -3.66 14.55
CA THR A 116 5.34 -4.66 15.45
C THR A 116 6.68 -4.20 16.00
N LYS A 117 6.97 -4.37 17.30
CA LYS A 117 8.22 -3.92 17.95
C LYS A 117 9.49 -4.72 17.56
N GLY A 118 9.61 -5.15 16.31
CA GLY A 118 10.73 -5.90 15.75
C GLY A 118 10.62 -6.04 14.23
N SER A 119 11.66 -6.55 13.58
CA SER A 119 11.63 -6.75 12.13
C SER A 119 10.61 -7.81 11.72
N PHE A 120 9.50 -7.39 11.09
CA PHE A 120 8.43 -8.28 10.61
C PHE A 120 8.98 -9.44 9.80
N LEU A 121 9.90 -9.16 8.88
CA LEU A 121 10.51 -10.15 8.03
C LEU A 121 11.31 -11.17 8.85
N ASN A 122 12.05 -10.73 9.86
CA ASN A 122 12.80 -11.64 10.73
C ASN A 122 11.87 -12.56 11.55
N VAL A 123 10.69 -12.07 11.95
CA VAL A 123 9.68 -12.93 12.61
C VAL A 123 9.10 -13.91 11.60
N LEU A 124 8.76 -13.44 10.40
CA LEU A 124 8.17 -14.27 9.35
C LEU A 124 9.12 -15.37 8.86
N LEU A 125 10.41 -15.06 8.69
CA LEU A 125 11.46 -16.03 8.36
C LEU A 125 11.61 -17.12 9.42
N LYS A 126 11.34 -16.81 10.69
CA LYS A 126 11.36 -17.79 11.79
C LYS A 126 10.09 -18.66 11.82
N GLU A 127 8.94 -18.08 11.50
CA GLU A 127 7.65 -18.79 11.49
C GLU A 127 7.50 -19.69 10.24
N VAL A 128 8.13 -19.31 9.13
CA VAL A 128 8.05 -20.00 7.84
C VAL A 128 9.45 -20.32 7.26
N PRO A 129 10.27 -21.12 7.96
CA PRO A 129 11.66 -21.38 7.56
C PRO A 129 11.79 -22.32 6.35
N PHE A 130 10.68 -22.84 5.84
CA PHE A 130 10.61 -23.82 4.75
C PHE A 130 10.20 -23.18 3.42
N VAL A 131 10.16 -21.84 3.34
CA VAL A 131 9.69 -21.07 2.19
C VAL A 131 10.73 -20.05 1.77
N ASP A 132 10.93 -19.91 0.46
CA ASP A 132 11.78 -18.87 -0.11
C ASP A 132 11.04 -17.53 -0.15
N PHE A 133 11.75 -16.44 0.18
CA PHE A 133 11.19 -15.10 0.21
C PHE A 133 11.69 -14.24 -0.94
N HIS A 134 10.76 -13.64 -1.67
CA HIS A 134 11.04 -12.63 -2.69
C HIS A 134 10.57 -11.26 -2.20
N ILE A 135 11.54 -10.39 -1.93
CA ILE A 135 11.26 -9.00 -1.55
C ILE A 135 11.27 -8.17 -2.82
N VAL A 136 10.09 -7.70 -3.22
CA VAL A 136 9.94 -6.85 -4.39
C VAL A 136 10.06 -5.40 -3.96
N ALA A 137 11.05 -4.70 -4.53
CA ALA A 137 11.08 -3.24 -4.45
C ALA A 137 9.77 -2.72 -5.04
N VAL A 138 8.96 -2.13 -4.17
CA VAL A 138 7.75 -1.42 -4.53
C VAL A 138 8.10 0.04 -4.36
N GLN A 139 8.07 0.78 -5.48
CA GLN A 139 8.26 2.21 -5.42
C GLN A 139 7.23 2.76 -4.45
N ARG A 140 7.70 3.52 -3.48
CA ARG A 140 6.79 4.44 -2.82
C ARG A 140 6.18 5.30 -3.94
N PRO A 141 4.96 5.78 -3.80
CA PRO A 141 4.44 6.86 -4.66
C PRO A 141 5.30 8.15 -4.64
N THR A 142 6.54 8.11 -4.13
CA THR A 142 7.53 9.17 -4.01
C THR A 142 8.81 8.59 -3.43
N GLU A 143 9.87 8.50 -4.23
CA GLU A 143 11.27 8.60 -3.77
C GLU A 143 12.27 8.71 -4.93
N ASP A 144 11.92 8.28 -6.15
CA ASP A 144 12.90 8.24 -7.26
C ASP A 144 12.94 9.51 -8.15
N ASP A 145 11.94 10.40 -8.11
CA ASP A 145 11.94 11.60 -8.97
C ASP A 145 12.43 12.89 -8.28
N ALA A 146 12.79 12.84 -6.99
CA ALA A 146 12.93 14.05 -6.15
C ALA A 146 14.26 14.24 -5.40
N ASN A 147 15.20 13.28 -5.45
CA ASN A 147 16.39 13.30 -4.58
C ASN A 147 17.36 14.49 -4.82
N ASP A 148 17.22 15.23 -5.92
CA ASP A 148 18.05 16.41 -6.20
C ASP A 148 17.35 17.75 -5.87
N THR A 149 16.04 17.74 -5.57
CA THR A 149 15.25 18.98 -5.41
C THR A 149 14.53 19.07 -4.07
N TYR A 150 14.16 17.94 -3.47
CA TYR A 150 13.35 17.92 -2.25
C TYR A 150 13.95 17.04 -1.14
N GLU A 151 13.75 17.46 0.10
CA GLU A 151 14.02 16.69 1.31
C GLU A 151 13.15 15.43 1.38
N LYS A 152 13.52 14.52 2.29
CA LYS A 152 12.74 13.31 2.56
C LYS A 152 11.30 13.67 2.93
N GLY A 153 10.34 13.05 2.25
CA GLY A 153 8.93 13.28 2.47
C GLY A 153 8.49 13.07 3.92
N VAL A 154 7.71 14.02 4.44
CA VAL A 154 7.14 13.99 5.79
C VAL A 154 5.62 13.91 5.69
N ARG A 155 5.01 13.08 6.52
CA ARG A 155 3.54 12.99 6.62
C ARG A 155 2.98 14.35 7.06
N ALA A 156 2.02 14.86 6.30
CA ALA A 156 1.42 16.16 6.54
C ALA A 156 -0.06 16.17 6.12
N TYR A 157 -0.75 17.23 6.48
CA TYR A 157 -2.18 17.40 6.28
C TYR A 157 -2.45 18.75 5.62
N LEU A 158 -3.30 18.82 4.61
CA LEU A 158 -3.84 20.08 4.14
C LEU A 158 -5.07 20.44 4.96
N ILE A 159 -4.98 21.58 5.63
CA ILE A 159 -6.05 22.15 6.44
C ILE A 159 -6.64 23.35 5.69
N LYS A 160 -7.98 23.41 5.63
CA LYS A 160 -8.66 24.57 5.04
C LYS A 160 -8.66 25.70 6.05
N GLU A 161 -8.03 26.82 5.71
CA GLU A 161 -7.99 28.04 6.49
C GLU A 161 -8.62 29.16 5.63
N ASN A 162 -9.88 29.50 5.92
CA ASN A 162 -10.71 30.38 5.10
C ASN A 162 -10.91 29.82 3.67
N ASP A 163 -10.39 30.52 2.64
CA ASP A 163 -10.41 30.13 1.23
C ASP A 163 -9.08 29.50 0.75
N ASP A 164 -8.10 29.35 1.65
CA ASP A 164 -6.78 28.80 1.36
C ASP A 164 -6.60 27.43 2.04
N PHE A 165 -5.62 26.67 1.54
CA PHE A 165 -5.21 25.40 2.15
C PHE A 165 -3.78 25.54 2.64
N LYS A 166 -3.58 25.23 3.91
CA LYS A 166 -2.28 25.30 4.56
C LYS A 166 -1.77 23.91 4.89
N VAL A 167 -0.47 23.68 4.76
CA VAL A 167 0.16 22.45 5.21
C VAL A 167 0.33 22.45 6.74
N ALA A 168 -0.06 21.35 7.38
CA ALA A 168 0.07 21.12 8.80
C ALA A 168 0.79 19.79 9.04
N PHE A 169 1.78 19.81 9.94
CA PHE A 169 2.58 18.62 10.27
C PHE A 169 2.04 17.83 11.47
N THR A 170 1.01 18.35 12.13
CA THR A 170 0.32 17.69 13.24
C THR A 170 -1.07 17.28 12.77
N CYS A 171 -1.48 16.05 13.10
CA CYS A 171 -2.81 15.54 12.76
C CYS A 171 -3.92 16.44 13.34
N PRO A 172 -4.73 17.11 12.50
CA PRO A 172 -5.77 18.01 12.95
C PRO A 172 -7.00 17.22 13.44
N LYS A 173 -7.83 17.87 14.27
CA LYS A 173 -9.09 17.27 14.80
C LYS A 173 -10.29 17.46 13.86
N TYR A 174 -10.08 18.06 12.69
CA TYR A 174 -11.11 18.45 11.73
C TYR A 174 -10.73 17.92 10.33
N VAL A 175 -11.67 18.02 9.38
CA VAL A 175 -11.50 17.51 8.01
C VAL A 175 -10.23 18.08 7.37
N SER A 176 -9.35 17.18 6.96
CA SER A 176 -8.07 17.50 6.31
C SER A 176 -7.76 16.46 5.23
N ILE A 177 -6.91 16.84 4.29
CA ILE A 177 -6.38 15.90 3.29
C ILE A 177 -5.05 15.38 3.82
N GLU A 178 -4.96 14.09 4.09
CA GLU A 178 -3.70 13.45 4.47
C GLU A 178 -2.83 13.21 3.23
N GLY A 179 -1.53 13.46 3.37
CA GLY A 179 -0.57 13.24 2.29
C GLY A 179 0.87 13.28 2.78
N ILE A 180 1.79 13.39 1.82
CA ILE A 180 3.21 13.50 2.06
C ILE A 180 3.69 14.83 1.49
N PHE A 181 4.32 15.64 2.34
CA PHE A 181 4.98 16.88 1.96
C PHE A 181 6.47 16.64 1.71
N PHE A 182 6.96 17.11 0.57
CA PHE A 182 8.38 17.10 0.19
C PHE A 182 8.85 18.54 0.17
N LYS A 183 9.58 18.93 1.21
CA LYS A 183 10.13 20.29 1.34
C LYS A 183 11.24 20.48 0.31
N GLU A 184 11.28 21.61 -0.38
CA GLU A 184 12.36 21.95 -1.30
C GLU A 184 13.67 22.18 -0.53
N ILE A 185 14.79 21.69 -1.06
CA ILE A 185 16.10 21.84 -0.41
C ILE A 185 16.56 23.30 -0.53
N GLY A 186 16.99 23.92 0.58
CA GLY A 186 17.59 25.25 0.57
C GLY A 186 16.62 26.41 0.86
N THR A 187 15.43 26.12 1.39
CA THR A 187 14.46 27.13 1.86
C THR A 187 14.19 27.02 3.36
N ASP A 188 14.05 28.16 4.03
CA ASP A 188 13.63 28.24 5.44
C ASP A 188 12.11 28.14 5.59
N PHE A 189 11.35 28.29 4.51
CA PHE A 189 9.89 28.25 4.48
C PHE A 189 9.35 26.86 4.12
N ASP A 190 8.07 26.60 4.37
CA ASP A 190 7.41 25.36 3.94
C ASP A 190 7.08 25.41 2.44
N ASN A 191 8.10 25.50 1.59
CA ASN A 191 7.97 25.40 0.14
C ASN A 191 8.22 23.97 -0.30
N GLY A 192 7.45 23.48 -1.28
CA GLY A 192 7.62 22.12 -1.74
C GLY A 192 6.44 21.60 -2.53
N ILE A 193 6.34 20.27 -2.60
CA ILE A 193 5.21 19.58 -3.21
C ILE A 193 4.49 18.75 -2.15
N PHE A 194 3.15 18.73 -2.24
CA PHE A 194 2.30 17.90 -1.40
C PHE A 194 1.57 16.89 -2.27
N LYS A 195 1.79 15.61 -1.98
CA LYS A 195 1.21 14.49 -2.72
C LYS A 195 0.20 13.76 -1.86
N PHE A 196 -0.97 13.51 -2.42
CA PHE A 196 -2.05 12.80 -1.76
C PHE A 196 -2.79 11.91 -2.77
N THR A 197 -3.54 10.95 -2.26
CA THR A 197 -4.38 10.08 -3.09
C THR A 197 -5.82 10.49 -2.90
N TYR A 198 -6.58 10.59 -3.99
CA TYR A 198 -8.02 10.85 -3.97
C TYR A 198 -8.67 10.19 -5.18
N ASN A 199 -9.80 9.49 -4.98
CA ASN A 199 -10.49 8.69 -6.01
C ASN A 199 -9.54 7.78 -6.82
N ASP A 200 -8.65 7.06 -6.12
CA ASP A 200 -7.68 6.14 -6.70
C ASP A 200 -6.69 6.79 -7.70
N LYS A 201 -6.56 8.13 -7.65
CA LYS A 201 -5.57 8.88 -8.44
C LYS A 201 -4.62 9.63 -7.52
N MET A 202 -3.36 9.68 -7.94
CA MET A 202 -2.37 10.54 -7.29
C MET A 202 -2.62 11.98 -7.71
N HIS A 203 -2.71 12.86 -6.72
CA HIS A 203 -2.77 14.30 -6.89
C HIS A 203 -1.52 14.93 -6.30
N GLU A 204 -1.02 15.96 -6.97
CA GLU A 204 0.12 16.76 -6.56
C GLU A 204 -0.28 18.24 -6.58
N VAL A 205 0.07 18.95 -5.50
CA VAL A 205 -0.09 20.40 -5.40
C VAL A 205 1.20 21.04 -4.93
N HIS A 206 1.50 22.22 -5.47
CA HIS A 206 2.64 23.02 -5.02
C HIS A 206 2.28 23.80 -3.76
N ILE A 207 3.22 23.82 -2.82
CA ILE A 207 3.15 24.59 -1.58
C ILE A 207 4.20 25.70 -1.66
N SER A 208 3.78 26.93 -1.37
CA SER A 208 4.67 28.08 -1.15
C SER A 208 4.29 28.76 0.15
N GLU A 209 5.29 28.99 0.99
CA GLU A 209 5.17 29.57 2.34
C GLU A 209 4.11 28.85 3.18
N GLY A 210 3.99 27.54 2.99
CA GLY A 210 3.02 26.69 3.68
C GLY A 210 1.61 26.68 3.09
N PHE A 211 1.33 27.40 1.99
CA PHE A 211 0.02 27.45 1.35
C PHE A 211 -0.01 26.79 -0.02
N VAL A 212 -1.14 26.17 -0.37
CA VAL A 212 -1.38 25.57 -1.68
C VAL A 212 -1.59 26.66 -2.73
N ILE A 213 -0.75 26.65 -3.78
CA ILE A 213 -0.89 27.55 -4.93
C ILE A 213 -1.89 26.98 -5.95
N ASP A 214 -1.78 25.69 -6.26
CA ASP A 214 -2.53 25.05 -7.35
C ASP A 214 -3.85 24.44 -6.88
N LYS A 215 -4.78 25.30 -6.44
CA LYS A 215 -6.09 24.85 -5.93
C LYS A 215 -6.91 24.05 -6.95
N GLY A 216 -6.63 24.19 -8.25
CA GLY A 216 -7.30 23.45 -9.32
C GLY A 216 -7.01 21.94 -9.32
N ASN A 217 -5.92 21.51 -8.67
CA ASN A 217 -5.56 20.10 -8.52
C ASN A 217 -6.13 19.47 -7.23
N LEU A 218 -6.79 20.28 -6.38
CA LEU A 218 -7.53 19.79 -5.22
C LEU A 218 -8.90 19.27 -5.65
N PRO A 219 -9.42 18.21 -5.00
CA PRO A 219 -10.73 17.71 -5.33
C PRO A 219 -11.84 18.71 -5.00
N ALA A 220 -12.86 18.79 -5.87
CA ALA A 220 -13.94 19.76 -5.78
C ALA A 220 -14.75 19.69 -4.47
N GLU A 221 -14.77 18.52 -3.83
CA GLU A 221 -15.42 18.31 -2.52
C GLU A 221 -14.74 19.11 -1.40
N PHE A 222 -13.42 19.30 -1.46
CA PHE A 222 -12.68 20.09 -0.49
C PHE A 222 -12.72 21.59 -0.79
N LEU A 223 -12.93 21.96 -2.06
CA LEU A 223 -13.11 23.35 -2.50
C LEU A 223 -14.46 23.93 -2.05
N SER A 224 -15.49 23.08 -1.86
CA SER A 224 -16.82 23.53 -1.43
C SER A 224 -16.80 24.18 -0.04
N PRO A 225 -17.55 25.27 0.19
CA PRO A 225 -17.68 25.83 1.53
C PRO A 225 -18.33 24.79 2.44
N LEU A 226 -17.76 24.60 3.65
CA LEU A 226 -18.36 23.77 4.69
C LEU A 226 -19.84 24.13 4.80
N ARG A 227 -20.74 23.18 4.51
CA ARG A 227 -22.14 23.32 4.92
C ARG A 227 -22.12 23.37 6.46
N GLN A 228 -22.44 24.55 6.99
CA GLN A 228 -22.70 24.78 8.41
C GLN A 228 -23.79 23.86 8.93
#